data_AF-A0A9X3G339-F1
#
_entry.id   AF-A0A9X3G339-F1
#
_cell.length_a   1.000
_cell.length_b   1.000
_cell.length_c   1.000
_cell.angle_alpha   90.00
_cell.angle_beta   90.00
_cell.angle_gamma   90.00
#
_symmetry.space_group_name_H-M   'P 1'
#
loop_
_entity.id
_entity.type
_entity.pdbx_description
1 polymer ?
#
loop_
_entity_poly.entity_id
_entity_poly.type
_entity_poly.pdbx_seq_one_letter_code
_entity_poly.pdbx_strand_id
1 'polypeptide(L)'
;MLTLLSIAFLLLIAYSLGAALRSLRVGPVREEYLRVVRAVRWWMVPLAVAGLVVVVAVYTVLIAFGPAWMAWGWWSTLGGEGNVNLGQTGNEGLFWSVTGWLIPVGFALAVPLLARQEEMLFRHGTENSTALQTLTRSFVFGLVHLVAGIPIAAALGLTVLGLVWAGMYRLAFHGPRMPALVAAPAVNWGEYESISDTRERLAWLGQRLAGLDAEVAALQERNRSRAEWEADWEKARERATDVAAAAHSVSNWCVIGLLLVLLAFA
;
A
#
# COMPACT_ATOMS: atom_id res chain seq x y z
N MET A 1 -31.81 -13.73 -13.53
CA MET A 1 -30.41 -14.21 -13.65
C MET A 1 -29.42 -13.20 -13.07
N LEU A 2 -29.46 -11.93 -13.49
CA LEU A 2 -28.59 -10.86 -12.95
C LEU A 2 -28.67 -10.76 -11.41
N THR A 3 -29.87 -10.79 -10.83
CA THR A 3 -30.07 -10.75 -9.36
C THR A 3 -29.37 -11.87 -8.59
N LEU A 4 -29.38 -13.11 -9.11
CA LEU A 4 -28.72 -14.23 -8.46
C LEU A 4 -27.19 -14.07 -8.48
N LEU A 5 -26.65 -13.52 -9.57
CA LEU A 5 -25.22 -13.26 -9.69
C LEU A 5 -24.80 -12.12 -8.75
N SER A 6 -25.58 -11.04 -8.65
CA SER A 6 -25.33 -9.96 -7.69
C SER A 6 -25.36 -10.46 -6.25
N ILE A 7 -26.34 -11.30 -5.90
CA ILE A 7 -26.40 -11.95 -4.58
C ILE A 7 -25.13 -12.79 -4.34
N ALA A 8 -24.72 -13.61 -5.31
CA ALA A 8 -23.52 -14.44 -5.18
C ALA A 8 -22.25 -13.60 -4.95
N PHE A 9 -22.08 -12.50 -5.68
CA PHE A 9 -20.95 -11.59 -5.47
C PHE A 9 -21.01 -10.89 -4.11
N LEU A 10 -22.17 -10.41 -3.67
CA LEU A 10 -22.31 -9.79 -2.35
C LEU A 10 -22.01 -10.79 -1.22
N LEU A 11 -22.43 -12.04 -1.37
CA LEU A 11 -22.08 -13.12 -0.42
C LEU A 11 -20.58 -13.40 -0.42
N LEU A 12 -19.93 -13.41 -1.59
CA LEU A 12 -18.48 -13.56 -1.70
C LEU A 12 -17.72 -12.41 -1.02
N ILE A 13 -18.17 -11.16 -1.22
CA ILE A 13 -17.62 -9.98 -0.55
C ILE A 13 -17.83 -10.10 0.97
N ALA A 14 -19.05 -10.40 1.41
CA ALA A 14 -19.35 -10.57 2.84
C ALA A 14 -18.51 -11.69 3.49
N TYR A 15 -18.31 -12.81 2.79
CA TYR A 15 -17.44 -13.89 3.24
C TYR A 15 -15.97 -13.44 3.35
N SER A 16 -15.44 -12.80 2.31
CA SER A 16 -14.05 -12.33 2.26
C SER A 16 -13.78 -11.30 3.36
N LEU A 17 -14.74 -10.41 3.57
CA LEU A 17 -14.71 -9.41 4.63
C LEU A 17 -14.80 -10.03 6.02
N GLY A 18 -15.67 -11.01 6.21
CA GLY A 18 -15.77 -11.78 7.44
C GLY A 18 -14.47 -12.54 7.75
N ALA A 19 -13.79 -13.07 6.73
CA ALA A 19 -12.49 -13.71 6.87
C ALA A 19 -11.39 -12.69 7.27
N ALA A 20 -11.36 -11.52 6.64
CA ALA A 20 -10.44 -10.43 6.99
C ALA A 20 -10.65 -9.93 8.42
N LEU A 21 -11.90 -9.75 8.85
CA LEU A 21 -12.20 -9.35 10.24
C LEU A 21 -11.85 -10.45 11.25
N ARG A 22 -12.01 -11.73 10.87
CA ARG A 22 -11.61 -12.85 11.72
C ARG A 22 -10.10 -12.94 11.89
N SER A 23 -9.32 -12.60 10.85
CA SER A 23 -7.85 -12.63 10.93
C SER A 23 -7.29 -11.60 11.92
N LEU A 24 -8.05 -10.53 12.23
CA LEU A 24 -7.69 -9.57 13.30
C LEU A 24 -7.64 -10.19 14.70
N ARG A 25 -8.07 -11.44 14.88
CA ARG A 25 -7.90 -12.20 16.14
C ARG A 25 -6.50 -12.82 16.27
N VAL A 26 -5.74 -12.88 15.18
CA VAL A 26 -4.38 -13.44 15.13
C VAL A 26 -3.39 -12.35 15.54
N GLY A 27 -2.52 -12.64 16.52
CA GLY A 27 -1.62 -11.65 17.15
C GLY A 27 -0.83 -10.78 16.16
N PRO A 28 -0.03 -11.37 15.26
CA PRO A 28 0.73 -10.62 14.25
C PRO A 28 -0.14 -9.69 13.36
N VAL A 29 -1.28 -10.18 12.87
CA VAL A 29 -2.19 -9.41 12.01
C VAL A 29 -2.83 -8.25 12.79
N ARG A 30 -3.20 -8.49 14.05
CA ARG A 30 -3.72 -7.47 14.94
C ARG A 30 -2.68 -6.37 15.20
N GLU A 31 -1.42 -6.74 15.38
CA GLU A 31 -0.34 -5.77 15.58
C GLU A 31 -0.14 -4.89 14.36
N GLU A 32 -0.14 -5.47 13.15
CA GLU A 32 -0.11 -4.74 11.89
C GLU A 32 -1.26 -3.73 11.79
N TYR A 33 -2.49 -4.19 12.03
CA TYR A 33 -3.67 -3.33 12.06
C TYR A 33 -3.51 -2.17 13.03
N LEU A 34 -3.05 -2.45 14.26
CA LEU A 34 -2.87 -1.42 15.28
C LEU A 34 -1.75 -0.44 14.94
N ARG A 35 -0.69 -0.85 14.22
CA ARG A 35 0.35 0.07 13.76
C ARG A 35 -0.21 1.11 12.79
N VAL A 36 -1.05 0.68 11.84
CA VAL A 36 -1.74 1.57 10.90
C VAL A 36 -2.66 2.54 11.64
N VAL A 37 -3.52 2.02 12.53
CA VAL A 37 -4.44 2.86 13.32
C VAL A 37 -3.68 3.89 14.16
N ARG A 38 -2.57 3.49 14.80
CA ARG A 38 -1.72 4.41 15.59
C ARG A 38 -0.95 5.41 14.72
N ALA A 39 -0.77 5.14 13.43
CA ALA A 39 -0.12 6.06 12.49
C ALA A 39 -1.09 7.15 11.97
N VAL A 40 -2.39 7.01 12.20
CA VAL A 40 -3.39 8.04 11.83
C VAL A 40 -3.09 9.38 12.50
N ARG A 41 -3.22 10.46 11.73
CA ARG A 41 -3.06 11.85 12.19
C ARG A 41 -4.25 12.67 11.73
N TRP A 42 -4.63 13.68 12.52
CA TRP A 42 -5.78 14.53 12.22
C TRP A 42 -5.69 15.24 10.85
N TRP A 43 -4.49 15.61 10.41
CA TRP A 43 -4.26 16.28 9.13
C TRP A 43 -4.51 15.37 7.91
N MET A 44 -4.59 14.05 8.11
CA MET A 44 -4.95 13.12 7.03
C MET A 44 -6.41 13.28 6.61
N VAL A 45 -7.28 13.82 7.46
CA VAL A 45 -8.69 14.08 7.13
C VAL A 45 -8.84 15.18 6.06
N PRO A 46 -8.30 16.40 6.21
CA PRO A 46 -8.37 17.39 5.14
C PRO A 46 -7.64 16.92 3.87
N LEU A 47 -6.56 16.15 3.99
CA LEU A 47 -5.91 15.52 2.83
C LEU A 47 -6.84 14.53 2.12
N ALA A 48 -7.55 13.68 2.86
CA ALA A 48 -8.52 12.74 2.34
C ALA A 48 -9.67 13.43 1.60
N VAL A 49 -10.21 14.51 2.19
CA VAL A 49 -11.26 15.32 1.55
C VAL A 49 -10.75 15.97 0.27
N ALA A 50 -9.57 16.60 0.29
CA ALA A 50 -8.95 17.18 -0.90
C ALA A 50 -8.71 16.13 -1.99
N GLY A 51 -8.21 14.95 -1.59
CA GLY A 51 -8.02 13.81 -2.48
C GLY A 51 -9.32 13.32 -3.13
N LEU A 52 -10.40 13.19 -2.34
CA LEU A 52 -11.72 12.83 -2.85
C LEU A 52 -12.24 13.86 -3.87
N VAL A 53 -12.10 15.15 -3.58
CA VAL A 53 -12.47 16.23 -4.51
C VAL A 53 -11.73 16.08 -5.84
N VAL A 54 -10.43 15.79 -5.80
CA VAL A 54 -9.63 15.56 -7.01
C VAL A 54 -10.11 14.33 -7.79
N VAL A 55 -10.39 13.21 -7.11
CA VAL A 55 -10.92 12.01 -7.78
C VAL A 55 -12.26 12.30 -8.44
N VAL A 56 -13.18 12.97 -7.74
CA VAL A 56 -14.49 13.35 -8.28
C VAL A 56 -14.35 14.33 -9.45
N ALA A 57 -13.44 15.29 -9.39
CA ALA A 57 -13.17 16.23 -10.49
C ALA A 57 -12.63 15.50 -11.73
N VAL A 58 -11.63 14.63 -11.56
CA VAL A 58 -11.07 13.82 -12.65
C VAL A 58 -12.15 12.93 -13.25
N TYR A 59 -12.92 12.24 -12.41
CA TYR A 59 -14.06 11.43 -12.85
C TYR A 59 -15.03 12.27 -13.69
N THR A 60 -15.47 13.42 -13.17
CA THR A 60 -16.45 14.28 -13.84
C THR A 60 -15.94 14.77 -15.20
N VAL A 61 -14.68 15.20 -15.29
CA VAL A 61 -14.06 15.64 -16.55
C VAL A 61 -13.99 14.49 -17.55
N LEU A 62 -13.56 13.30 -17.12
CA LEU A 62 -13.46 12.13 -17.99
C LEU A 62 -14.82 11.64 -18.48
N ILE A 63 -15.87 11.74 -17.66
CA ILE A 63 -17.23 11.41 -18.10
C ILE A 63 -17.80 12.48 -19.03
N ALA A 64 -17.56 13.76 -18.77
CA ALA A 64 -18.11 14.85 -19.56
C ALA A 64 -17.49 14.96 -20.96
N PHE A 65 -16.19 14.70 -21.08
CA PHE A 65 -15.43 14.90 -22.33
C PHE A 65 -14.85 13.63 -22.92
N GLY A 66 -14.84 12.54 -22.16
CA GLY A 66 -14.33 11.25 -22.62
C GLY A 66 -15.40 10.39 -23.29
N PRO A 67 -15.00 9.24 -23.84
CA PRO A 67 -15.92 8.28 -24.42
C PRO A 67 -16.82 7.63 -23.35
N ALA A 68 -18.04 7.28 -23.74
CA ALA A 68 -19.08 6.75 -22.84
C ALA A 68 -18.64 5.52 -22.02
N TRP A 69 -17.73 4.70 -22.55
CA TRP A 69 -17.22 3.53 -21.82
C TRP A 69 -16.42 3.88 -20.57
N MET A 70 -16.00 5.14 -20.38
CA MET A 70 -15.31 5.57 -19.15
C MET A 70 -16.21 5.50 -17.91
N ALA A 71 -17.53 5.56 -18.08
CA ALA A 71 -18.51 5.38 -17.00
C ALA A 71 -18.68 3.90 -16.58
N TRP A 72 -18.16 2.98 -17.39
CA TRP A 72 -18.41 1.57 -17.20
C TRP A 72 -17.49 0.98 -16.12
N GLY A 73 -18.07 0.14 -15.28
CA GLY A 73 -17.39 -0.80 -14.39
C GLY A 73 -18.21 -2.09 -14.35
N TRP A 74 -17.58 -3.25 -14.21
CA TRP A 74 -18.29 -4.52 -14.39
C TRP A 74 -19.48 -4.69 -13.41
N TRP A 75 -19.43 -4.07 -12.23
CA TRP A 75 -20.51 -4.12 -11.24
C TRP A 75 -21.82 -3.54 -11.78
N SER A 76 -21.75 -2.51 -12.64
CA SER A 76 -22.95 -1.93 -13.25
C SER A 76 -23.66 -2.88 -14.22
N THR A 77 -22.94 -3.82 -14.82
CA THR A 77 -23.56 -4.87 -15.65
C THR A 77 -24.44 -5.83 -14.86
N LEU A 78 -24.28 -5.87 -13.53
CA LEU A 78 -25.05 -6.71 -12.62
C LEU A 78 -26.16 -5.92 -11.87
N GLY A 79 -26.47 -4.70 -12.30
CA GLY A 79 -27.42 -3.81 -11.62
C GLY A 79 -26.87 -3.18 -10.34
N GLY A 80 -25.55 -3.24 -10.16
CA GLY A 80 -24.83 -2.53 -9.12
C GLY A 80 -24.53 -1.08 -9.49
N GLU A 81 -24.22 -0.27 -8.49
CA GLU A 81 -23.76 1.10 -8.70
C GLU A 81 -22.40 1.32 -8.04
N GLY A 82 -21.49 2.01 -8.75
CA GLY A 82 -20.18 2.37 -8.21
C GLY A 82 -19.28 1.17 -7.89
N ASN A 83 -19.05 0.91 -6.60
CA ASN A 83 -18.06 -0.05 -6.10
C ASN A 83 -18.77 -1.21 -5.38
N VAL A 84 -18.47 -2.46 -5.77
CA VAL A 84 -19.09 -3.66 -5.16
C VAL A 84 -18.78 -3.79 -3.67
N ASN A 85 -17.64 -3.28 -3.23
CA ASN A 85 -17.24 -3.26 -1.81
C ASN A 85 -18.06 -2.28 -0.96
N LEU A 86 -18.93 -1.48 -1.59
CA LEU A 86 -19.90 -0.62 -0.91
C LEU A 86 -21.30 -1.24 -0.87
N GLY A 87 -21.51 -2.39 -1.52
CA GLY A 87 -22.79 -3.10 -1.48
C GLY A 87 -23.97 -2.35 -2.10
N GLN A 88 -23.72 -1.27 -2.87
CA GLN A 88 -24.77 -0.43 -3.44
C GLN A 88 -25.37 -1.09 -4.69
N THR A 89 -26.70 -1.13 -4.72
CA THR A 89 -27.51 -1.61 -5.84
C THR A 89 -28.75 -0.75 -5.98
N GLY A 90 -29.31 -0.66 -7.19
CA GLY A 90 -30.63 -0.05 -7.42
C GLY A 90 -31.82 -0.94 -7.01
N ASN A 91 -31.60 -2.03 -6.28
CA ASN A 91 -32.66 -2.97 -5.90
C ASN A 91 -33.28 -2.61 -4.55
N GLU A 92 -34.60 -2.77 -4.45
CA GLU A 92 -35.37 -2.54 -3.24
C GLU A 92 -35.61 -3.82 -2.43
N GLY A 93 -35.78 -3.67 -1.12
CA GLY A 93 -36.16 -4.75 -0.19
C GLY A 93 -35.19 -4.98 0.96
N LEU A 94 -35.65 -5.67 2.00
CA LEU A 94 -34.93 -5.83 3.27
C LEU A 94 -33.50 -6.37 3.10
N PHE A 95 -33.31 -7.37 2.23
CA PHE A 95 -32.00 -7.94 1.95
C PHE A 95 -31.00 -6.87 1.47
N TRP A 96 -31.41 -6.09 0.46
CA TRP A 96 -30.55 -5.06 -0.15
C TRP A 96 -30.26 -3.92 0.81
N SER A 97 -31.25 -3.49 1.60
CA SER A 97 -31.06 -2.50 2.65
C SER A 97 -30.06 -2.98 3.70
N VAL A 98 -30.21 -4.21 4.21
CA VAL A 98 -29.29 -4.78 5.19
C VAL A 98 -27.88 -4.90 4.63
N THR A 99 -27.71 -5.39 3.39
CA THR A 99 -26.38 -5.49 2.77
C THR A 99 -25.75 -4.12 2.52
N GLY A 100 -26.55 -3.12 2.14
CA GLY A 100 -26.09 -1.75 1.91
C GLY A 100 -25.53 -1.07 3.15
N TRP A 101 -25.94 -1.50 4.36
CA TRP A 101 -25.35 -1.05 5.61
C TRP A 101 -24.21 -1.95 6.10
N LEU A 102 -24.42 -3.27 6.08
CA LEU A 102 -23.49 -4.22 6.68
C LEU A 102 -22.13 -4.26 5.96
N ILE A 103 -22.14 -4.20 4.63
CA ILE A 103 -20.91 -4.28 3.82
C ILE A 103 -20.03 -3.04 4.07
N PRO A 104 -20.50 -1.78 3.92
CA PRO A 104 -19.67 -0.61 4.20
C PRO A 104 -19.15 -0.55 5.63
N VAL A 105 -19.97 -0.93 6.63
CA VAL A 105 -19.53 -0.95 8.04
C VAL A 105 -18.43 -1.98 8.25
N GLY A 106 -18.63 -3.21 7.75
CA GLY A 106 -17.58 -4.23 7.85
C GLY A 106 -16.31 -3.81 7.11
N PHE A 107 -16.45 -3.19 5.94
CA PHE A 107 -15.33 -2.70 5.15
C PHE A 107 -14.57 -1.62 5.91
N ALA A 108 -15.27 -0.63 6.51
CA ALA A 108 -14.65 0.38 7.36
C ALA A 108 -13.81 -0.21 8.50
N LEU A 109 -14.27 -1.31 9.11
CA LEU A 109 -13.51 -1.99 10.16
C LEU A 109 -12.26 -2.70 9.60
N ALA A 110 -12.32 -3.26 8.40
CA ALA A 110 -11.21 -3.97 7.75
C ALA A 110 -10.21 -3.05 7.03
N VAL A 111 -10.61 -1.81 6.73
CA VAL A 111 -9.83 -0.84 5.92
C VAL A 111 -8.36 -0.71 6.36
N PRO A 112 -8.00 -0.56 7.64
CA PRO A 112 -6.58 -0.46 8.01
C PRO A 112 -5.72 -1.65 7.61
N LEU A 113 -6.28 -2.86 7.67
CA LEU A 113 -5.58 -4.07 7.22
C LEU A 113 -5.46 -4.10 5.69
N LEU A 114 -6.57 -3.84 4.98
CA LEU A 114 -6.61 -3.88 3.52
C LEU A 114 -5.72 -2.80 2.90
N ALA A 115 -5.79 -1.57 3.41
CA ALA A 115 -4.94 -0.47 2.99
C ALA A 115 -3.46 -0.80 3.19
N ARG A 116 -3.09 -1.44 4.32
CA ARG A 116 -1.70 -1.88 4.53
C ARG A 116 -1.26 -2.92 3.51
N GLN A 117 -2.10 -3.91 3.20
CA GLN A 117 -1.76 -4.92 2.20
C GLN A 117 -1.55 -4.30 0.82
N GLU A 118 -2.38 -3.34 0.44
CA GLU A 118 -2.20 -2.59 -0.81
C GLU A 118 -0.92 -1.74 -0.78
N GLU A 119 -0.64 -1.02 0.31
CA GLU A 119 0.58 -0.22 0.40
C GLU A 119 1.86 -1.09 0.47
N MET A 120 1.78 -2.30 1.04
CA MET A 120 2.86 -3.29 0.95
C MET A 120 3.11 -3.71 -0.50
N LEU A 121 2.06 -3.94 -1.29
CA LEU A 121 2.19 -4.36 -2.69
C LEU A 121 2.76 -3.24 -3.57
N PHE A 122 2.29 -2.01 -3.39
CA PHE A 122 2.56 -0.92 -4.32
C PHE A 122 3.70 0.00 -3.88
N ARG A 123 3.90 0.26 -2.58
CA ARG A 123 4.76 1.36 -2.08
C ARG A 123 5.99 0.86 -1.33
N HIS A 124 5.88 -0.26 -0.64
CA HIS A 124 7.02 -0.84 0.06
C HIS A 124 8.19 -1.10 -0.90
N GLY A 125 9.39 -0.63 -0.53
CA GLY A 125 10.61 -0.73 -1.34
C GLY A 125 10.71 0.28 -2.50
N THR A 126 9.85 1.31 -2.55
CA THR A 126 9.85 2.32 -3.63
C THR A 126 10.53 3.64 -3.27
N GLU A 127 11.27 3.69 -2.17
CA GLU A 127 11.94 4.88 -1.66
C GLU A 127 12.89 5.51 -2.69
N ASN A 128 13.57 4.66 -3.47
CA ASN A 128 14.55 5.08 -4.48
C ASN A 128 13.97 5.04 -5.91
N SER A 129 12.66 4.84 -6.08
CA SER A 129 12.09 4.72 -7.42
C SER A 129 12.14 6.05 -8.18
N THR A 130 12.30 6.00 -9.50
CA THR A 130 12.23 7.19 -10.35
C THR A 130 10.81 7.74 -10.43
N ALA A 131 10.65 8.97 -10.94
CA ALA A 131 9.34 9.56 -11.17
C ALA A 131 8.47 8.69 -12.10
N LEU A 132 9.06 8.13 -13.16
CA LEU A 132 8.36 7.24 -14.09
C LEU A 132 7.90 5.95 -13.39
N GLN A 133 8.78 5.30 -12.62
CA GLN A 133 8.42 4.09 -11.87
C GLN A 133 7.28 4.35 -10.86
N THR A 134 7.31 5.52 -10.21
CA THR A 134 6.26 5.96 -9.29
C THR A 134 4.94 6.16 -10.03
N LEU A 135 4.97 6.84 -11.18
CA LEU A 135 3.79 7.06 -12.01
C LEU A 135 3.20 5.74 -12.50
N THR A 136 4.02 4.82 -13.02
CA THR A 136 3.57 3.51 -13.49
C THR A 136 2.92 2.71 -12.36
N ARG A 137 3.54 2.65 -11.18
CA ARG A 137 2.95 1.94 -10.03
C ARG A 137 1.63 2.56 -9.58
N SER A 138 1.54 3.88 -9.52
CA SER A 138 0.29 4.58 -9.17
C SER A 138 -0.80 4.39 -10.21
N PHE A 139 -0.44 4.30 -11.49
CA PHE A 139 -1.38 3.99 -12.55
C PHE A 139 -1.92 2.55 -12.43
N VAL A 140 -1.04 1.57 -12.22
CA VAL A 140 -1.45 0.18 -11.98
C VAL A 140 -2.31 0.06 -10.72
N PHE A 141 -1.98 0.80 -9.65
CA PHE A 141 -2.80 0.90 -8.45
C PHE A 141 -4.22 1.37 -8.78
N GLY A 142 -4.37 2.45 -9.57
CA GLY A 142 -5.67 2.90 -10.04
C GLY A 142 -6.42 1.82 -10.84
N LEU A 143 -5.74 1.18 -11.80
CA LEU A 143 -6.36 0.15 -12.64
C LEU A 143 -6.79 -1.12 -11.89
N VAL A 144 -6.08 -1.51 -10.82
CA VAL A 144 -6.47 -2.68 -10.01
C VAL A 144 -7.87 -2.53 -9.42
N HIS A 145 -8.32 -1.30 -9.20
CA HIS A 145 -9.65 -1.01 -8.66
C HIS A 145 -10.79 -1.34 -9.62
N LEU A 146 -10.50 -1.55 -10.92
CA LEU A 146 -11.49 -2.10 -11.86
C LEU A 146 -11.98 -3.48 -11.40
N VAL A 147 -11.14 -4.25 -10.70
CA VAL A 147 -11.54 -5.55 -10.13
C VAL A 147 -12.62 -5.39 -9.06
N ALA A 148 -12.64 -4.27 -8.33
CA ALA A 148 -13.69 -3.94 -7.37
C ALA A 148 -14.97 -3.36 -8.04
N GLY A 149 -15.04 -3.35 -9.37
CA GLY A 149 -16.19 -2.87 -10.12
C GLY A 149 -16.24 -1.35 -10.29
N ILE A 150 -15.22 -0.63 -9.81
CA ILE A 150 -15.11 0.82 -9.93
C ILE A 150 -15.06 1.23 -11.42
N PRO A 151 -15.78 2.30 -11.82
CA PRO A 151 -15.73 2.82 -13.19
C PRO A 151 -14.33 3.19 -13.66
N ILE A 152 -14.05 3.06 -14.95
CA ILE A 152 -12.72 3.35 -15.52
C ILE A 152 -12.28 4.79 -15.25
N ALA A 153 -13.18 5.77 -15.39
CA ALA A 153 -12.86 7.17 -15.05
C ALA A 153 -12.42 7.34 -13.59
N ALA A 154 -13.06 6.62 -12.65
CA ALA A 154 -12.73 6.70 -11.24
C ALA A 154 -11.40 5.97 -10.94
N ALA A 155 -11.14 4.82 -11.58
CA ALA A 155 -9.85 4.12 -11.52
C ALA A 155 -8.69 5.02 -11.99
N LEU A 156 -8.89 5.80 -13.04
CA LEU A 156 -7.92 6.80 -13.49
C LEU A 156 -7.76 7.94 -12.47
N GLY A 157 -8.85 8.42 -11.86
CA GLY A 157 -8.78 9.38 -10.75
C GLY A 157 -7.96 8.86 -9.57
N LEU A 158 -8.12 7.58 -9.20
CA LEU A 158 -7.36 6.93 -8.14
C LEU A 158 -5.84 6.87 -8.40
N THR A 159 -5.40 7.01 -9.65
CA THR A 159 -3.97 7.17 -9.98
C THR A 159 -3.37 8.38 -9.25
N VAL A 160 -4.14 9.48 -9.12
CA VAL A 160 -3.68 10.68 -8.44
C VAL A 160 -3.51 10.44 -6.94
N LEU A 161 -4.46 9.76 -6.30
CA LEU A 161 -4.30 9.33 -4.90
C LEU A 161 -3.11 8.39 -4.74
N GLY A 162 -2.89 7.49 -5.69
CA GLY A 162 -1.73 6.61 -5.69
C GLY A 162 -0.40 7.36 -5.66
N LEU A 163 -0.31 8.50 -6.37
CA LEU A 163 0.85 9.40 -6.32
C LEU A 163 0.98 10.10 -4.97
N VAL A 164 -0.14 10.56 -4.37
CA VAL A 164 -0.15 11.16 -3.03
C VAL A 164 0.37 10.16 -1.99
N TRP A 165 -0.09 8.92 -2.01
CA TRP A 165 0.38 7.87 -1.10
C TRP A 165 1.86 7.52 -1.31
N ALA A 166 2.33 7.49 -2.56
CA ALA A 166 3.76 7.31 -2.84
C ALA A 166 4.61 8.48 -2.29
N GLY A 167 4.11 9.73 -2.41
CA GLY A 167 4.75 10.90 -1.82
C GLY A 167 4.81 10.83 -0.29
N MET A 168 3.71 10.39 0.34
CA MET A 168 3.65 10.18 1.79
C MET A 168 4.59 9.08 2.27
N TYR A 169 4.64 7.95 1.58
CA TYR A 169 5.59 6.87 1.85
C TYR A 169 7.02 7.41 1.83
N ARG A 170 7.41 8.15 0.78
CA ARG A 170 8.76 8.73 0.65
C ARG A 170 9.06 9.75 1.74
N LEU A 171 8.12 10.63 2.04
CA LEU A 171 8.30 11.63 3.10
C LEU A 171 8.47 10.96 4.47
N ALA A 172 7.67 9.93 4.75
CA ALA A 172 7.77 9.16 5.99
C ALA A 172 9.09 8.36 6.04
N PHE A 173 9.52 7.81 4.91
CA PHE A 173 10.78 7.10 4.78
C PHE A 173 11.93 8.07 5.04
N HIS A 174 12.10 9.14 4.24
CA HIS A 174 13.17 10.14 4.34
C HIS A 174 13.05 11.13 5.53
N GLY A 175 12.20 10.85 6.50
CA GLY A 175 12.01 11.70 7.66
C GLY A 175 13.28 11.85 8.52
N PRO A 176 13.22 12.66 9.61
CA PRO A 176 14.39 13.09 10.41
C PRO A 176 15.27 11.98 10.99
N ARG A 177 14.81 10.72 10.98
CA ARG A 177 15.53 9.56 11.50
C ARG A 177 16.41 8.84 10.46
N MET A 178 16.33 9.21 9.18
CA MET A 178 17.10 8.57 8.11
C MET A 178 18.58 8.90 8.00
N PRO A 179 19.09 10.10 8.37
CA PRO A 179 20.51 10.40 8.18
C PRO A 179 21.47 9.40 8.85
N ALA A 180 21.01 8.67 9.88
CA ALA A 180 21.77 7.60 10.53
C ALA A 180 21.88 6.30 9.71
N LEU A 181 21.00 6.07 8.73
CA LEU A 181 20.92 4.85 7.93
C LEU A 181 21.47 5.01 6.50
N VAL A 182 21.93 6.20 6.09
CA VAL A 182 22.33 6.44 4.68
C VAL A 182 23.74 5.94 4.35
N ALA A 183 24.61 5.75 5.35
CA ALA A 183 25.93 5.17 5.13
C ALA A 183 25.89 3.65 5.28
N ALA A 184 25.69 2.92 4.18
CA ALA A 184 25.98 1.49 4.17
C ALA A 184 27.46 1.28 4.54
N PRO A 185 27.80 0.28 5.37
CA PRO A 185 29.19 0.02 5.71
C PRO A 185 29.99 -0.22 4.41
N ALA A 186 31.03 0.59 4.19
CA ALA A 186 31.85 0.50 2.98
C ALA A 186 32.51 -0.88 2.89
N VAL A 187 32.29 -1.59 1.77
CA VAL A 187 32.96 -2.86 1.51
C VAL A 187 34.25 -2.58 0.75
N ASN A 188 35.38 -2.59 1.44
CA ASN A 188 36.69 -2.54 0.82
C ASN A 188 37.12 -3.97 0.44
N TRP A 189 36.79 -4.39 -0.77
CA TRP A 189 37.35 -5.59 -1.41
C TRP A 189 38.78 -5.24 -1.83
N GLY A 190 39.73 -5.41 -0.92
CA GLY A 190 41.12 -4.95 -1.11
C GLY A 190 41.76 -5.39 -2.43
N GLU A 191 42.81 -4.65 -2.82
CA GLU A 191 43.61 -4.71 -4.05
C GLU A 191 44.35 -6.05 -4.27
N TYR A 192 43.64 -7.18 -4.36
CA TYR A 192 44.25 -8.49 -4.60
C TYR A 192 44.76 -8.67 -6.05
N GLU A 193 44.22 -7.90 -7.01
CA GLU A 193 44.42 -8.18 -8.44
C GLU A 193 45.76 -7.68 -9.03
N SER A 194 46.62 -6.95 -8.30
CA SER A 194 47.77 -6.25 -8.90
C SER A 194 49.15 -6.90 -8.68
N ILE A 195 49.31 -7.94 -7.86
CA ILE A 195 50.63 -8.52 -7.57
C ILE A 195 51.01 -9.53 -8.66
N SER A 196 52.00 -9.21 -9.50
CA SER A 196 52.48 -10.07 -10.59
C SER A 196 53.67 -10.96 -10.19
N ASP A 197 54.45 -10.57 -9.17
CA ASP A 197 55.61 -11.35 -8.70
C ASP A 197 55.22 -12.50 -7.75
N THR A 198 55.85 -13.66 -7.92
CA THR A 198 55.53 -14.88 -7.18
C THR A 198 56.06 -14.87 -5.74
N ARG A 199 57.22 -14.23 -5.48
CA ARG A 199 57.76 -14.14 -4.12
C ARG A 199 56.97 -13.13 -3.29
N GLU A 200 56.63 -11.99 -3.87
CA GLU A 200 55.74 -11.02 -3.23
C GLU A 200 54.38 -11.63 -2.89
N ARG A 201 53.82 -12.45 -3.80
CA ARG A 201 52.58 -13.22 -3.52
C ARG A 201 52.72 -14.17 -2.33
N LEU A 202 53.80 -14.93 -2.23
CA LEU A 202 54.00 -15.87 -1.13
C LEU A 202 54.23 -15.16 0.22
N ALA A 203 54.96 -14.05 0.22
CA ALA A 203 55.15 -13.22 1.41
C ALA A 203 53.83 -12.58 1.88
N TRP A 204 53.04 -12.06 0.93
CA TRP A 204 51.70 -11.54 1.18
C TRP A 204 50.76 -12.61 1.76
N LEU A 205 50.76 -13.83 1.19
CA LEU A 205 49.97 -14.96 1.70
C LEU A 205 50.37 -15.34 3.12
N GLY A 206 51.67 -15.37 3.43
CA GLY A 206 52.18 -15.65 4.77
C GLY A 206 51.72 -14.63 5.81
N GLN A 207 51.78 -13.34 5.47
CA GLN A 207 51.26 -12.26 6.32
C GLN A 207 49.73 -12.34 6.48
N ARG A 208 49.01 -12.69 5.41
CA ARG A 208 47.55 -12.81 5.45
C ARG A 208 47.08 -13.98 6.30
N LEU A 209 47.74 -15.14 6.18
CA LEU A 209 47.46 -16.31 7.02
C LEU A 209 47.71 -16.01 8.51
N ALA A 210 48.77 -15.24 8.83
CA ALA A 210 49.04 -14.81 10.21
C ALA A 210 47.99 -13.82 10.76
N GLY A 211 47.32 -13.07 9.87
CA GLY A 211 46.23 -12.15 10.21
C GLY A 211 44.82 -12.72 10.00
N LEU A 212 44.68 -14.00 9.66
CA LEU A 212 43.41 -14.57 9.21
C LEU A 212 42.33 -14.51 10.29
N ASP A 213 42.68 -14.78 11.55
CA ASP A 213 41.73 -14.70 12.66
C ASP A 213 41.20 -13.27 12.87
N ALA A 214 42.08 -12.27 12.75
CA ALA A 214 41.69 -10.86 12.83
C ALA A 214 40.82 -10.44 11.63
N GLU A 215 41.10 -10.97 10.44
CA GLU A 215 40.29 -10.75 9.24
C GLU A 215 38.91 -11.40 9.36
N VAL A 216 38.83 -12.64 9.85
CA VAL A 216 37.57 -13.35 10.11
C VAL A 216 36.73 -12.59 11.14
N ALA A 217 37.33 -12.13 12.24
CA ALA A 217 36.66 -11.32 13.24
C ALA A 217 36.13 -10.00 12.65
N ALA A 218 36.95 -9.30 11.85
CA ALA A 218 36.53 -8.08 11.16
C ALA A 218 35.40 -8.33 10.15
N LEU A 219 35.41 -9.47 9.45
CA LEU A 219 34.34 -9.85 8.55
C LEU A 219 33.05 -10.18 9.30
N GLN A 220 33.12 -10.90 10.42
CA GLN A 220 31.97 -11.19 11.28
C GLN A 220 31.34 -9.91 11.81
N GLU A 221 32.15 -8.96 12.28
CA GLU A 221 31.65 -7.67 12.75
C GLU A 221 30.98 -6.88 11.62
N ARG A 222 31.60 -6.81 10.42
CA ARG A 222 30.96 -6.16 9.26
C ARG A 222 29.64 -6.82 8.86
N ASN A 223 29.56 -8.15 8.90
CA ASN A 223 28.32 -8.87 8.61
C ASN A 223 27.24 -8.57 9.65
N ARG A 224 27.61 -8.46 10.93
CA ARG A 224 26.70 -8.04 12.01
C ARG A 224 26.21 -6.61 11.79
N SER A 225 27.10 -5.65 11.57
CA SER A 225 26.72 -4.25 11.32
C SER A 225 25.84 -4.12 10.07
N ARG A 226 26.11 -4.91 9.03
CA ARG A 226 25.27 -4.96 7.82
C ARG A 226 23.89 -5.52 8.13
N ALA A 227 23.78 -6.61 8.88
CA ALA A 227 22.49 -7.21 9.25
C ALA A 227 21.66 -6.25 10.13
N GLU A 228 22.30 -5.54 11.06
CA GLU A 228 21.65 -4.51 11.88
C GLU A 228 21.16 -3.34 11.01
N TRP A 229 21.98 -2.87 10.08
CA TRP A 229 21.62 -1.83 9.11
C TRP A 229 20.44 -2.25 8.22
N GLU A 230 20.46 -3.47 7.67
CA GLU A 230 19.36 -4.03 6.86
C GLU A 230 18.07 -4.14 7.67
N ALA A 231 18.15 -4.56 8.94
CA ALA A 231 17.00 -4.63 9.83
C ALA A 231 16.41 -3.25 10.15
N ASP A 232 17.23 -2.24 10.38
CA ASP A 232 16.76 -0.89 10.64
C ASP A 232 16.22 -0.18 9.39
N TRP A 233 16.79 -0.49 8.22
CA TRP A 233 16.26 -0.06 6.92
C TRP A 233 14.86 -0.64 6.69
N GLU A 234 14.68 -1.93 6.95
CA GLU A 234 13.38 -2.60 6.81
C GLU A 234 12.34 -2.01 7.78
N LYS A 235 12.71 -1.78 9.05
CA LYS A 235 11.82 -1.07 10.01
C LYS A 235 11.46 0.34 9.55
N ALA A 236 12.35 1.03 8.82
CA ALA A 236 12.02 2.33 8.24
C ALA A 236 10.99 2.20 7.10
N ARG A 237 11.14 1.20 6.23
CA ARG A 237 10.15 0.89 5.18
C ARG A 237 8.80 0.52 5.76
N GLU A 238 8.75 -0.39 6.74
CA GLU A 238 7.50 -0.79 7.39
C GLU A 238 6.77 0.41 8.00
N ARG A 239 7.48 1.28 8.72
CA ARG A 239 6.90 2.51 9.28
C ARG A 239 6.37 3.45 8.20
N ALA A 240 7.11 3.61 7.10
CA ALA A 240 6.68 4.43 5.98
C ALA A 240 5.41 3.85 5.31
N THR A 241 5.35 2.53 5.15
CA THR A 241 4.15 1.82 4.67
C THR A 241 2.98 2.04 5.63
N ASP A 242 3.17 1.91 6.95
CA ASP A 242 2.11 2.09 7.93
C ASP A 242 1.55 3.54 7.91
N VAL A 243 2.39 4.55 7.64
CA VAL A 243 1.94 5.96 7.48
C VAL A 243 1.13 6.15 6.19
N ALA A 244 1.58 5.60 5.07
CA ALA A 244 0.84 5.66 3.81
C ALA A 244 -0.51 4.92 3.95
N ALA A 245 -0.50 3.73 4.57
CA ALA A 245 -1.69 2.94 4.83
C ALA A 245 -2.67 3.66 5.76
N ALA A 246 -2.19 4.42 6.74
CA ALA A 246 -3.03 5.20 7.64
C ALA A 246 -3.78 6.31 6.88
N ALA A 247 -3.09 7.05 6.01
CA ALA A 247 -3.73 8.11 5.25
C ALA A 247 -4.68 7.54 4.18
N HIS A 248 -4.30 6.44 3.54
CA HIS A 248 -5.18 5.67 2.68
C HIS A 248 -6.43 5.17 3.43
N SER A 249 -6.28 4.71 4.67
CA SER A 249 -7.40 4.30 5.52
C SER A 249 -8.36 5.45 5.81
N VAL A 250 -7.82 6.63 6.15
CA VAL A 250 -8.62 7.83 6.41
C VAL A 250 -9.40 8.24 5.16
N SER A 251 -8.81 8.18 3.97
CA SER A 251 -9.53 8.43 2.72
C SER A 251 -10.71 7.48 2.49
N ASN A 252 -10.50 6.18 2.71
CA ASN A 252 -11.58 5.21 2.64
C ASN A 252 -12.67 5.49 3.69
N TRP A 253 -12.30 5.81 4.93
CA TRP A 253 -13.27 6.17 5.96
C TRP A 253 -14.06 7.44 5.65
N CYS A 254 -13.45 8.46 5.03
CA CYS A 254 -14.17 9.64 4.58
C CYS A 254 -15.21 9.29 3.51
N VAL A 255 -14.85 8.43 2.54
CA VAL A 255 -15.78 7.97 1.50
C VAL A 255 -16.92 7.13 2.09
N ILE A 256 -16.59 6.17 2.95
CA ILE A 256 -17.58 5.30 3.60
C ILE A 256 -18.47 6.12 4.54
N GLY A 257 -17.90 7.06 5.30
CA GLY A 257 -18.66 7.95 6.18
C GLY A 257 -19.65 8.81 5.39
N LEU A 258 -19.23 9.40 4.27
CA LEU A 258 -20.12 10.13 3.37
C LEU A 258 -21.23 9.23 2.84
N LEU A 259 -20.90 8.01 2.42
CA LEU A 259 -21.88 7.03 1.95
C LEU A 259 -22.93 6.70 3.01
N LEU A 260 -22.49 6.39 4.23
CA LEU A 260 -23.39 6.05 5.34
C LEU A 260 -24.30 7.22 5.71
N VAL A 261 -23.79 8.46 5.61
CA VAL A 261 -24.62 9.67 5.77
C VAL A 261 -25.68 9.73 4.68
N LEU A 262 -25.31 9.57 3.40
CA LEU A 262 -26.26 9.59 2.30
C LEU A 262 -27.33 8.50 2.43
N LEU A 263 -26.94 7.28 2.85
CA LEU A 263 -27.86 6.17 3.11
C LEU A 263 -28.81 6.42 4.28
N ALA A 264 -28.43 7.23 5.27
CA ALA A 264 -29.32 7.58 6.38
C ALA A 264 -30.43 8.56 5.98
N PHE A 265 -30.28 9.26 4.85
CA PHE A 265 -31.20 10.29 4.36
C PHE A 265 -31.92 9.91 3.05
N ALA A 266 -31.65 8.72 2.50
CA ALA A 266 -32.33 8.15 1.33
C ALA A 266 -33.52 7.29 1.77
#